data_AF-A0A3M7B4W5-F1
#
_entry.id   AF-A0A3M7B4W5-F1
#
_cell.length_a   1.000
_cell.length_b   1.000
_cell.length_c   1.000
_cell.angle_alpha   90.00
_cell.angle_beta   90.00
_cell.angle_gamma   90.00
#
_symmetry.space_group_name_H-M   'P 1'
#
loop_
_entity.id
_entity.type
_entity.pdbx_description
1 polymer ?
#
loop_
_entity_poly.entity_id
_entity_poly.type
_entity_poly.pdbx_seq_one_letter_code
_entity_poly.pdbx_strand_id
1 'polypeptide(L)' 'MGVPFEALIPYAICLGMFGVSGAALSKIRHMQNGGKRGRHSVDQWDRQSMCISLFLEDGAKGGRREGRRR' A
#
# COMPACT_ATOMS: atom_id res chain seq x y z
N MET A 1 16.30 -6.67 -44.14
CA MET A 1 15.19 -5.68 -44.12
C MET A 1 15.14 -5.16 -42.69
N GLY A 2 15.43 -3.88 -42.45
CA GLY A 2 15.53 -3.32 -41.10
C GLY A 2 14.18 -3.36 -40.38
N VAL A 3 14.20 -3.49 -39.06
CA VAL A 3 13.00 -3.56 -38.21
C VAL A 3 12.14 -2.30 -38.43
N PRO A 4 10.83 -2.42 -38.70
CA PRO A 4 9.96 -1.28 -38.91
C PRO A 4 9.65 -0.62 -37.55
N PHE A 5 10.50 0.31 -37.15
CA PHE A 5 10.42 1.04 -35.88
C PHE A 5 9.09 1.80 -35.71
N GLU A 6 8.49 2.26 -36.80
CA GLU A 6 7.15 2.87 -36.83
C GLU A 6 6.08 1.96 -36.22
N ALA A 7 6.17 0.64 -36.41
CA ALA A 7 5.25 -0.32 -35.82
C ALA A 7 5.50 -0.53 -34.31
N LEU A 8 6.66 -0.15 -33.79
CA LEU A 8 7.05 -0.31 -32.39
C LEU A 8 6.71 0.91 -31.53
N ILE A 9 6.55 2.09 -32.15
CA ILE A 9 6.20 3.33 -31.44
C ILE A 9 4.88 3.18 -30.65
N PRO A 10 3.78 2.62 -31.21
CA PRO A 10 2.54 2.45 -30.46
C PRO A 10 2.72 1.53 -29.25
N TYR A 11 3.44 0.41 -29.42
CA TYR A 11 3.68 -0.53 -28.33
C TYR A 11 4.58 0.06 -27.25
N ALA A 12 5.59 0.85 -27.61
CA ALA A 12 6.46 1.54 -26.67
C ALA A 12 5.69 2.55 -25.82
N ILE A 13 4.74 3.30 -26.42
CA ILE A 13 3.87 4.23 -25.70
C ILE A 13 2.98 3.47 -24.72
N CYS A 14 2.34 2.37 -25.16
CA CYS A 14 1.54 1.53 -24.26
C CYS A 14 2.39 1.00 -23.10
N LEU A 15 3.56 0.44 -23.38
CA LEU A 15 4.46 -0.10 -22.37
C LEU A 15 4.91 0.98 -21.37
N GLY A 16 5.22 2.18 -21.88
CA GLY A 16 5.57 3.35 -21.08
C GLY A 16 4.43 3.78 -20.17
N MET A 17 3.21 3.93 -20.69
CA MET A 17 2.05 4.32 -19.89
C MET A 17 1.69 3.28 -18.82
N PHE A 18 1.69 1.99 -19.17
CA PHE A 18 1.45 0.91 -18.20
C PHE A 18 2.57 0.82 -17.15
N GLY A 19 3.83 0.99 -17.57
CA GLY A 19 4.97 1.01 -16.66
C GLY A 19 4.94 2.18 -15.69
N VAL A 20 4.67 3.39 -16.19
CA VAL A 20 4.54 4.61 -15.37
C VAL A 20 3.36 4.47 -14.40
N SER A 21 2.20 4.00 -14.86
CA SER A 21 1.03 3.83 -14.01
C SER A 21 1.26 2.79 -12.90
N GLY A 22 1.89 1.66 -13.22
CA GLY A 22 2.23 0.62 -12.26
C GLY A 22 3.24 1.11 -11.20
N ALA A 23 4.29 1.79 -11.64
CA ALA A 23 5.30 2.37 -10.75
C ALA A 23 4.69 3.48 -9.87
N ALA A 24 3.83 4.33 -10.43
CA ALA A 24 3.13 5.39 -9.71
C ALA A 24 2.24 4.81 -8.59
N LEU A 25 1.36 3.86 -8.91
CA LEU A 25 0.51 3.21 -7.90
C LEU A 25 1.32 2.48 -6.84
N SER A 26 2.41 1.80 -7.24
CA SER A 26 3.27 1.10 -6.29
C SER A 26 3.93 2.07 -5.31
N LYS A 27 4.40 3.22 -5.78
CA LYS A 27 5.01 4.25 -4.92
C LYS A 27 3.97 4.87 -3.98
N ILE A 28 2.77 5.16 -4.47
CA ILE A 28 1.68 5.72 -3.64
C ILE A 28 1.28 4.75 -2.54
N ARG A 29 1.06 3.46 -2.85
CA ARG A 29 0.73 2.46 -1.82
C ARG A 29 1.83 2.30 -0.79
N HIS A 30 3.08 2.41 -1.21
CA HIS A 30 4.23 2.34 -0.29
C HIS A 30 4.28 3.54 0.67
N MET A 31 3.86 4.73 0.22
CA MET A 31 3.75 5.93 1.05
C MET A 31 2.54 5.86 1.99
N GLN A 32 1.39 5.41 1.50
CA GLN A 32 0.15 5.30 2.30
C GLN A 32 0.26 4.23 3.41
N ASN A 33 1.01 3.16 3.19
CA ASN A 33 1.24 2.12 4.19
C ASN A 33 2.41 2.42 5.15
N GLY A 34 2.85 3.68 5.24
CA GLY A 34 3.91 4.10 6.16
C GLY A 34 5.24 3.38 5.95
N GLY A 35 5.55 2.98 4.71
CA GLY A 35 6.78 2.25 4.38
C GLY A 35 6.65 0.73 4.44
N LYS A 36 5.50 0.16 4.84
CA LYS A 36 5.31 -1.29 4.89
C LYS A 36 4.65 -1.79 3.60
N ARG A 37 5.02 -3.01 3.15
CA ARG A 37 4.40 -3.66 1.99
C ARG A 37 2.88 -3.78 2.22
N GLY A 38 2.10 -3.53 1.19
CA GLY A 38 0.65 -3.76 1.22
C GLY A 38 0.34 -5.20 1.59
N ARG A 39 -0.55 -5.43 2.56
CA ARG A 39 -1.09 -6.77 2.82
C ARG A 39 -2.05 -7.10 1.69
N HIS A 40 -1.78 -8.20 0.99
CA HIS A 40 -2.66 -8.78 -0.02
C HIS A 40 -3.32 -10.03 0.59
N SER A 41 -4.57 -10.31 0.22
CA SER A 41 -5.37 -11.45 0.73
C SER A 41 -5.63 -11.40 2.25
N VAL A 42 -6.25 -10.32 2.73
CA VAL A 42 -6.65 -10.21 4.14
C VAL A 42 -7.88 -11.08 4.41
N ASP A 43 -7.65 -12.25 5.02
CA ASP A 43 -8.71 -13.17 5.44
C ASP A 43 -9.50 -12.65 6.63
N GLN A 44 -10.66 -13.26 6.91
CA GLN A 44 -11.53 -12.82 8.02
C GLN A 44 -10.82 -12.82 9.39
N TRP A 45 -9.95 -13.81 9.63
CA TRP A 45 -9.13 -13.84 10.83
C TRP A 45 -8.19 -12.63 10.89
N ASP A 46 -7.57 -12.26 9.75
CA ASP A 46 -6.59 -11.17 9.71
C ASP A 46 -7.24 -9.80 10.00
N ARG A 47 -8.47 -9.61 9.52
CA ARG A 47 -9.29 -8.43 9.85
C ARG A 47 -9.60 -8.34 11.34
N GLN A 48 -9.90 -9.49 11.97
CA GLN A 48 -10.22 -9.53 13.39
C GLN A 48 -8.99 -9.28 14.27
N SER A 49 -7.82 -9.82 13.90
CA SER A 49 -6.56 -9.53 14.58
C SER A 49 -6.13 -8.06 14.44
N MET A 50 -6.38 -7.40 13.30
CA MET A 50 -6.12 -5.96 13.16
C MET A 50 -7.05 -5.12 14.05
N CYS A 51 -8.33 -5.49 14.12
CA CYS A 51 -9.31 -4.85 15.01
C CYS A 51 -8.93 -5.02 16.50
N ILE A 52 -8.56 -6.24 16.91
CA ILE A 52 -8.09 -6.53 18.28
C ILE A 52 -6.84 -5.70 18.62
N SER A 53 -5.88 -5.62 17.69
CA SER A 53 -4.63 -4.90 17.93
C SER A 53 -4.88 -3.40 18.13
N LEU A 54 -5.77 -2.80 17.34
CA LEU A 54 -6.14 -1.40 17.48
C LEU A 54 -6.87 -1.14 18.80
N PHE A 55 -7.83 -1.99 19.14
CA PHE A 55 -8.57 -1.89 20.39
C PHE A 55 -7.66 -2.01 21.62
N LEU A 56 -6.69 -2.93 21.61
CA LEU A 56 -5.74 -3.10 22.70
C LEU A 56 -4.86 -1.86 22.88
N GLU A 57 -4.45 -1.23 21.77
CA GLU A 57 -3.61 -0.03 21.79
C GLU A 57 -4.38 1.19 22.33
N ASP A 58 -5.65 1.37 21.94
CA ASP A 58 -6.52 2.41 22.47
C ASP A 58 -6.82 2.22 23.96
N GLY A 59 -7.07 0.99 24.40
CA GLY A 59 -7.24 0.65 25.82
C GLY A 59 -5.98 0.93 26.65
N ALA A 60 -4.80 0.63 26.12
CA ALA A 60 -3.52 0.92 26.78
C ALA A 60 -3.23 2.42 26.90
N LYS A 61 -3.68 3.24 25.95
CA LYS A 61 -3.52 4.71 25.98
C LYS A 61 -4.55 5.38 26.89
N GLY A 62 -5.74 4.82 27.04
CA GLY A 62 -6.77 5.26 27.98
C GLY A 62 -6.33 5.16 29.45
N GLY A 63 -5.74 4.03 29.86
CA GLY A 63 -5.25 3.86 31.23
C GLY A 63 -4.04 4.74 31.59
N ARG A 64 -3.21 5.11 30.61
CA ARG A 64 -1.99 5.92 30.83
C ARG A 64 -2.26 7.42 30.98
N ARG A 65 -3.41 7.92 30.54
CA ARG A 65 -3.82 9.33 30.73
C ARG A 65 -4.47 9.56 32.09
N GLU A 66 -5.15 8.55 32.64
CA GLU A 66 -5.77 8.61 33.97
C GLU A 66 -4.72 8.61 35.10
N GLY A 67 -3.66 7.79 34.98
CA GLY A 67 -2.58 7.70 35.96
C GLY A 67 -1.54 8.84 35.94
N ARG A 68 -1.66 9.82 35.04
CA ARG A 68 -0.78 11.00 34.95
C ARG A 68 -1.46 12.31 35.36
N ARG A 69 -2.75 12.25 35.71
CA ARG A 69 -3.55 13.36 36.27
C ARG A 69 -3.78 13.22 37.78
N ARG A 70 -3.02 12.36 38.45
CA ARG A 70 -2.87 12.29 39.91
C ARG A 70 -1.39 12.38 40.23
#